data_AF-A0A6A5VWL6-F1
#
_entry.id   AF-A0A6A5VWL6-F1
#
_cell.length_a   1.000
_cell.length_b   1.000
_cell.length_c   1.000
_cell.angle_alpha   90.00
_cell.angle_beta   90.00
_cell.angle_gamma   90.00
#
_symmetry.space_group_name_H-M   'P 1'
#
loop_
_entity.id
_entity.type
_entity.pdbx_description
1 polymer ?
#
loop_
_entity_poly.entity_id
_entity_poly.type
_entity_poly.pdbx_seq_one_letter_code
_entity_poly.pdbx_strand_id
1 'polypeptide(L)'
;MKSSILLPLCTAVLAAAVYPPQVVLGDSQAPIAEPEKYLIELSPGETRWITEDDKWALRRKGVNFFDITDTPELGAQNAKFGIKSVTFPKKTAHNETIAPMLKQLQKHNMRKHLETFTSFHTRYYKSQYGAESSAWLLQQVNDTLAKAGAFDHGASVKAFSHPWGQSSIIATIPGKSNQTIVIGAHQDSINLFLPSILAAPGADDDGSGTVTILEALRVLLKSEDIVKGKAPNTVEFHWYSAEEGGLLGSQAIFQSYENEGRDVKAMLQQDMTGYVQKTIDAGEPESVGVITDFVDPGLTEFIKEVITDYCNIPYVLTKCGYACSDHASASKAGYPSAFVIESDFKYSDNKIHTTEDKIEYLSFDHMLQHAKLTLALAYELAQHKFD
;
A
#
# COMPACT_ATOMS: atom_id res chain seq x y z
N MET A 1 35.03 45.08 -89.72
CA MET A 1 36.17 44.41 -90.38
C MET A 1 36.72 43.37 -89.44
N LYS A 2 36.92 42.14 -89.95
CA LYS A 2 37.66 41.02 -89.34
C LYS A 2 39.06 41.53 -88.91
N SER A 3 39.82 40.98 -87.96
CA SER A 3 39.99 39.59 -87.52
C SER A 3 40.96 39.58 -86.32
N SER A 4 41.18 38.38 -85.75
CA SER A 4 42.41 37.91 -85.05
C SER A 4 42.45 38.05 -83.52
N ILE A 5 42.89 37.10 -82.69
CA ILE A 5 43.56 35.78 -82.81
C ILE A 5 43.37 35.09 -81.44
N LEU A 6 43.19 33.76 -81.43
CA LEU A 6 43.19 32.90 -80.23
C LEU A 6 44.63 32.66 -79.73
N LEU A 7 44.86 32.73 -78.42
CA LEU A 7 45.94 32.00 -77.72
C LEU A 7 45.46 31.52 -76.34
N PRO A 8 46.00 30.41 -75.81
CA PRO A 8 45.36 29.56 -74.80
C PRO A 8 45.69 29.95 -73.35
N LEU A 9 44.73 29.75 -72.44
CA LEU A 9 44.95 29.80 -71.00
C LEU A 9 45.49 28.44 -70.51
N CYS A 10 46.74 28.43 -70.07
CA CYS A 10 47.25 27.44 -69.11
C CYS A 10 47.58 28.19 -67.81
N THR A 11 46.64 28.17 -66.85
CA THR A 11 46.89 28.65 -65.48
C THR A 11 47.19 27.47 -64.57
N ALA A 12 48.38 27.50 -63.98
CA ALA A 12 48.89 26.51 -63.05
C ALA A 12 48.03 26.41 -61.78
N VAL A 13 47.84 25.18 -61.32
CA VAL A 13 47.14 24.83 -60.07
C VAL A 13 48.08 25.12 -58.90
N LEU A 14 47.71 26.07 -58.04
CA LEU A 14 48.23 26.17 -56.67
C LEU A 14 47.29 25.38 -55.76
N ALA A 15 47.79 24.31 -55.16
CA ALA A 15 47.08 23.58 -54.12
C ALA A 15 46.99 24.44 -52.85
N ALA A 16 45.80 24.96 -52.55
CA ALA A 16 45.50 25.52 -51.23
C ALA A 16 45.14 24.38 -50.29
N ALA A 17 45.87 24.25 -49.18
CA ALA A 17 45.52 23.35 -48.09
C ALA A 17 44.20 23.82 -47.46
N VAL A 18 43.15 23.02 -47.59
CA VAL A 18 41.87 23.24 -46.92
C VAL A 18 42.02 22.75 -45.47
N TYR A 19 42.09 23.68 -44.52
CA TYR A 19 41.91 23.34 -43.11
C TYR A 19 40.43 23.03 -42.87
N PRO A 20 40.08 21.94 -42.15
CA PRO A 20 38.70 21.70 -41.76
C PRO A 20 38.22 22.84 -40.85
N PRO A 21 36.93 23.23 -40.92
CA PRO A 21 36.42 24.28 -40.06
C PRO A 21 36.56 23.86 -38.59
N GLN A 22 37.18 24.72 -37.77
CA GLN A 22 37.17 24.57 -36.32
C GLN A 22 35.72 24.60 -35.84
N VAL A 23 35.27 23.48 -35.27
CA VAL A 23 34.03 23.43 -34.50
C VAL A 23 34.26 24.28 -33.26
N VAL A 24 33.67 25.48 -33.24
CA VAL A 24 33.51 26.24 -32.00
C VAL A 24 32.48 25.48 -31.17
N LEU A 25 32.96 24.71 -30.19
CA LEU A 25 32.11 24.15 -29.14
C LEU A 25 31.57 25.34 -28.34
N GLY A 26 30.34 25.74 -28.63
CA GLY A 26 29.61 26.64 -27.74
C GLY A 26 29.35 25.90 -26.43
N ASP A 27 29.82 26.46 -25.32
CA ASP A 27 29.41 26.07 -23.97
C ASP A 27 27.92 26.41 -23.79
N SER A 28 27.06 25.58 -24.37
CA SER A 28 25.67 25.45 -23.93
C SER A 28 25.62 24.27 -22.97
N GLN A 29 26.22 24.43 -21.79
CA GLN A 29 25.77 23.69 -20.62
C GLN A 29 24.34 24.16 -20.35
N ALA A 30 23.36 23.38 -20.81
CA ALA A 30 22.05 23.43 -20.17
C ALA A 30 22.30 23.30 -18.65
N PRO A 31 21.70 24.14 -17.80
CA PRO A 31 21.88 23.99 -16.36
C PRO A 31 21.54 22.55 -16.02
N ILE A 32 22.49 21.83 -15.40
CA ILE A 32 22.23 20.52 -14.80
C ILE A 32 21.06 20.77 -13.87
N ALA A 33 19.89 20.23 -14.19
CA ALA A 33 18.72 20.37 -13.33
C ALA A 33 19.14 19.93 -11.93
N GLU A 34 18.88 20.77 -10.91
CA GLU A 34 19.13 20.33 -9.55
C GLU A 34 18.38 19.01 -9.32
N PRO A 35 19.01 18.02 -8.67
CA PRO A 35 18.35 16.77 -8.39
C PRO A 35 17.06 17.05 -7.63
N GLU A 36 15.97 16.41 -8.05
CA GLU A 36 14.69 16.52 -7.39
C GLU A 36 14.83 16.16 -5.91
N LYS A 37 14.25 16.99 -5.05
CA LYS A 37 14.30 16.82 -3.59
C LYS A 37 12.90 16.52 -3.06
N TYR A 38 12.88 15.69 -2.03
CA TYR A 38 11.68 15.20 -1.37
C TYR A 38 11.73 15.61 0.10
N LEU A 39 10.62 16.12 0.61
CA LEU A 39 10.47 16.43 2.02
C LEU A 39 10.05 15.17 2.76
N ILE A 40 10.94 14.61 3.56
CA ILE A 40 10.63 13.44 4.38
C ILE A 40 10.43 13.83 5.86
N GLU A 41 9.70 13.00 6.58
CA GLU A 41 9.57 13.06 8.05
C GLU A 41 10.11 11.75 8.65
N LEU A 42 11.09 11.85 9.55
CA LEU A 42 11.81 10.71 10.15
C LEU A 42 11.28 10.34 11.55
N SER A 43 10.65 11.30 12.21
CA SER A 43 9.96 11.17 13.49
C SER A 43 8.98 12.34 13.61
N PRO A 44 7.99 12.31 14.54
CA PRO A 44 6.99 13.37 14.64
C PRO A 44 7.61 14.78 14.71
N GLY A 45 7.40 15.58 13.67
CA GLY A 45 7.91 16.95 13.52
C GLY A 45 9.35 17.07 13.02
N GLU A 46 10.08 15.98 12.81
CA GLU A 46 11.46 15.99 12.32
C GLU A 46 11.51 15.79 10.80
N THR A 47 11.56 16.91 10.07
CA THR A 47 11.53 16.91 8.60
C THR A 47 12.87 17.28 7.98
N ARG A 48 13.16 16.71 6.79
CA ARG A 48 14.39 16.98 6.03
C ARG A 48 14.13 16.90 4.53
N TRP A 49 14.69 17.84 3.77
CA TRP A 49 14.75 17.73 2.31
C TRP A 49 15.93 16.86 1.91
N ILE A 50 15.66 15.79 1.16
CA ILE A 50 16.68 14.83 0.72
C ILE A 50 16.50 14.46 -0.75
N THR A 51 17.53 13.88 -1.36
CA THR A 51 17.42 13.36 -2.74
C THR A 51 16.74 11.99 -2.76
N GLU A 52 16.32 11.52 -3.95
CA GLU A 52 15.80 10.14 -4.09
C GLU A 52 16.85 9.08 -3.69
N ASP A 53 18.13 9.30 -4.00
CA ASP A 53 19.20 8.39 -3.60
C ASP A 53 19.35 8.30 -2.07
N ASP A 54 19.17 9.43 -1.37
CA ASP A 54 19.17 9.47 0.09
C ASP A 54 17.97 8.72 0.68
N LYS A 55 16.78 8.79 0.06
CA LYS A 55 15.60 8.01 0.48
C LYS A 55 15.93 6.51 0.47
N TRP A 56 16.51 6.03 -0.62
CA TRP A 56 16.88 4.62 -0.74
C TRP A 56 18.05 4.24 0.18
N ALA A 57 18.96 5.18 0.45
CA ALA A 57 20.03 4.96 1.43
C ALA A 57 19.48 4.82 2.87
N LEU A 58 18.39 5.52 3.21
CA LEU A 58 17.68 5.37 4.48
C LEU A 58 16.95 4.02 4.55
N ARG A 59 16.14 3.66 3.53
CA ARG A 59 15.44 2.36 3.50
C ARG A 59 16.41 1.19 3.59
N ARG A 60 17.56 1.23 2.90
CA ARG A 60 18.61 0.18 3.00
C ARG A 60 19.25 0.07 4.39
N LYS A 61 19.14 1.10 5.23
CA LYS A 61 19.57 1.08 6.64
C LYS A 61 18.45 0.68 7.60
N GLY A 62 17.28 0.31 7.07
CA GLY A 62 16.08 0.00 7.87
C GLY A 62 15.46 1.24 8.51
N VAL A 63 15.69 2.43 7.93
CA VAL A 63 15.08 3.67 8.41
C VAL A 63 13.84 3.97 7.56
N ASN A 64 12.69 3.88 8.21
CA ASN A 64 11.40 4.24 7.64
C ASN A 64 11.15 5.75 7.77
N PHE A 65 10.32 6.28 6.88
CA PHE A 65 9.96 7.70 6.83
C PHE A 65 8.63 7.88 6.12
N PHE A 66 7.93 8.97 6.42
CA PHE A 66 6.94 9.51 5.48
C PHE A 66 7.66 10.34 4.43
N ASP A 67 7.27 10.21 3.17
CA ASP A 67 7.49 11.26 2.19
C ASP A 67 6.26 12.16 2.19
N ILE A 68 6.42 13.36 2.75
CA ILE A 68 5.34 14.34 2.94
C ILE A 68 5.38 15.45 1.88
N THR A 69 6.12 15.24 0.77
CA THR A 69 6.30 16.25 -0.28
C THR A 69 4.97 16.80 -0.79
N ASP A 70 4.00 15.90 -1.03
CA ASP A 70 2.68 16.24 -1.57
C ASP A 70 1.59 16.37 -0.50
N THR A 71 1.86 15.96 0.74
CA THR A 71 0.92 15.95 1.87
C THR A 71 1.49 16.58 3.15
N PRO A 72 2.11 17.78 3.09
CA PRO A 72 2.77 18.39 4.25
C PRO A 72 1.79 18.80 5.36
N GLU A 73 0.51 18.99 5.01
CA GLU A 73 -0.55 19.43 5.93
C GLU A 73 -1.41 18.28 6.47
N LEU A 74 -1.03 17.02 6.23
CA LEU A 74 -1.83 15.87 6.67
C LEU A 74 -2.02 15.87 8.19
N GLY A 75 -3.28 15.87 8.60
CA GLY A 75 -3.69 15.91 10.02
C GLY A 75 -3.89 17.32 10.57
N ALA A 76 -3.53 18.38 9.83
CA ALA A 76 -3.63 19.75 10.32
C ALA A 76 -5.08 20.20 10.54
N GLN A 77 -6.02 19.75 9.69
CA GLN A 77 -7.42 20.15 9.83
C GLN A 77 -8.09 19.40 10.98
N ASN A 78 -7.88 18.11 11.07
CA ASN A 78 -8.43 17.26 12.12
C ASN A 78 -7.85 17.63 13.49
N ALA A 79 -6.58 18.03 13.57
CA ALA A 79 -6.00 18.62 14.78
C ALA A 79 -6.66 19.95 15.17
N LYS A 80 -7.04 20.78 14.19
CA LYS A 80 -7.71 22.07 14.41
C LYS A 80 -9.17 21.94 14.82
N PHE A 81 -9.92 21.05 14.18
CA PHE A 81 -11.36 20.87 14.44
C PHE A 81 -11.65 19.87 15.56
N GLY A 82 -10.69 19.00 15.87
CA GLY A 82 -10.81 17.93 16.85
C GLY A 82 -11.64 16.77 16.31
N ILE A 83 -11.04 15.58 16.21
CA ILE A 83 -11.79 14.34 15.96
C ILE A 83 -12.35 13.85 17.29
N LYS A 84 -13.62 13.44 17.28
CA LYS A 84 -14.22 12.78 18.44
C LYS A 84 -13.52 11.46 18.71
N SER A 85 -13.08 11.24 19.94
CA SER A 85 -12.58 9.95 20.39
C SER A 85 -13.61 8.85 20.10
N VAL A 86 -13.14 7.71 19.59
CA VAL A 86 -14.00 6.56 19.30
C VAL A 86 -13.95 5.59 20.47
N THR A 87 -15.13 5.16 20.95
CA THR A 87 -15.24 4.10 21.95
C THR A 87 -15.44 2.77 21.23
N PHE A 88 -14.51 1.83 21.41
CA PHE A 88 -14.60 0.51 20.80
C PHE A 88 -15.34 -0.49 21.72
N PRO A 89 -15.93 -1.56 21.14
CA PRO A 89 -16.52 -2.63 21.94
C PRO A 89 -15.50 -3.27 22.87
N LYS A 90 -15.94 -3.71 24.04
CA LYS A 90 -15.09 -4.42 25.02
C LYS A 90 -15.00 -5.93 24.78
N LYS A 91 -15.82 -6.46 23.88
CA LYS A 91 -15.93 -7.87 23.54
C LYS A 91 -16.64 -8.01 22.19
N THR A 92 -16.46 -9.14 21.54
CA THR A 92 -17.19 -9.52 20.32
C THR A 92 -18.68 -9.75 20.62
N ALA A 93 -19.54 -9.57 19.62
CA ALA A 93 -20.99 -9.68 19.78
C ALA A 93 -21.67 -10.52 18.70
N HIS A 94 -20.97 -10.89 17.62
CA HIS A 94 -21.56 -11.49 16.44
C HIS A 94 -21.03 -12.90 16.14
N ASN A 95 -20.56 -13.62 17.16
CA ASN A 95 -19.84 -14.89 17.01
C ASN A 95 -20.66 -15.96 16.28
N GLU A 96 -21.95 -16.08 16.60
CA GLU A 96 -22.85 -17.04 15.95
C GLU A 96 -23.03 -16.77 14.45
N THR A 97 -22.96 -15.50 14.04
CA THR A 97 -23.06 -15.11 12.62
C THR A 97 -21.72 -15.24 11.91
N ILE A 98 -20.62 -14.86 12.56
CA ILE A 98 -19.28 -14.87 11.97
C ILE A 98 -18.75 -16.30 11.83
N ALA A 99 -18.97 -17.20 12.80
CA ALA A 99 -18.45 -18.56 12.78
C ALA A 99 -18.73 -19.35 11.48
N PRO A 100 -19.95 -19.38 10.91
CA PRO A 100 -20.19 -20.02 9.61
C PRO A 100 -19.57 -19.27 8.44
N MET A 101 -19.38 -17.95 8.53
CA MET A 101 -18.69 -17.16 7.49
C MET A 101 -17.20 -17.51 7.45
N LEU A 102 -16.53 -17.64 8.60
CA LEU A 102 -15.10 -18.00 8.67
C LEU A 102 -14.79 -19.32 7.95
N LYS A 103 -15.71 -20.28 7.98
CA LYS A 103 -15.58 -21.57 7.28
C LYS A 103 -15.62 -21.45 5.76
N GLN A 104 -16.08 -20.31 5.24
CA GLN A 104 -16.13 -20.04 3.80
C GLN A 104 -14.85 -19.42 3.28
N LEU A 105 -13.90 -19.02 4.14
CA LEU A 105 -12.58 -18.55 3.72
C LEU A 105 -11.81 -19.71 3.05
N GLN A 106 -11.13 -19.42 1.94
CA GLN A 106 -10.46 -20.41 1.10
C GLN A 106 -9.01 -20.01 0.82
N LYS A 107 -8.08 -20.81 1.37
CA LYS A 107 -6.64 -20.72 1.07
C LYS A 107 -6.33 -20.77 -0.43
N HIS A 108 -7.11 -21.56 -1.17
CA HIS A 108 -6.95 -21.71 -2.61
C HIS A 108 -7.14 -20.38 -3.37
N ASN A 109 -8.10 -19.55 -2.96
CA ASN A 109 -8.33 -18.25 -3.61
C ASN A 109 -7.15 -17.31 -3.36
N MET A 110 -6.70 -17.20 -2.11
CA MET A 110 -5.52 -16.40 -1.76
C MET A 110 -4.29 -16.86 -2.54
N ARG A 111 -4.03 -18.16 -2.61
CA ARG A 111 -2.91 -18.73 -3.37
C ARG A 111 -3.00 -18.39 -4.85
N LYS A 112 -4.15 -18.62 -5.47
CA LYS A 112 -4.37 -18.33 -6.90
C LYS A 112 -4.14 -16.85 -7.23
N HIS A 113 -4.67 -15.96 -6.40
CA HIS A 113 -4.47 -14.51 -6.58
C HIS A 113 -3.01 -14.14 -6.38
N LEU A 114 -2.35 -14.67 -5.35
CA LEU A 114 -0.96 -14.36 -5.05
C LEU A 114 0.00 -14.87 -6.12
N GLU A 115 -0.24 -16.07 -6.69
CA GLU A 115 0.53 -16.61 -7.81
C GLU A 115 0.49 -15.66 -9.03
N THR A 116 -0.66 -15.05 -9.31
CA THR A 116 -0.77 -14.06 -10.39
C THR A 116 -0.10 -12.74 -9.99
N PHE A 117 -0.33 -12.28 -8.77
CA PHE A 117 0.14 -10.98 -8.29
C PHE A 117 1.68 -10.92 -8.13
N THR A 118 2.30 -12.05 -7.83
CA THR A 118 3.77 -12.21 -7.75
C THR A 118 4.41 -12.54 -9.10
N SER A 119 3.60 -12.77 -10.16
CA SER A 119 4.12 -13.03 -11.51
C SER A 119 4.50 -11.76 -12.28
N PHE A 120 4.02 -10.59 -11.83
CA PHE A 120 4.53 -9.31 -12.33
C PHE A 120 6.00 -9.19 -11.93
N HIS A 121 6.85 -8.71 -12.86
CA HIS A 121 8.30 -8.58 -12.60
C HIS A 121 8.58 -7.79 -11.32
N THR A 122 7.84 -6.72 -11.14
CA THR A 122 7.77 -5.91 -9.91
C THR A 122 6.39 -5.26 -9.85
N ARG A 123 5.96 -4.78 -8.69
CA ARG A 123 4.79 -3.90 -8.56
C ARG A 123 5.18 -2.49 -8.13
N TYR A 124 6.44 -2.10 -8.38
CA TYR A 124 6.96 -0.79 -8.04
C TYR A 124 6.09 0.32 -8.62
N TYR A 125 5.70 1.26 -7.77
CA TYR A 125 4.64 2.23 -8.06
C TYR A 125 4.91 3.16 -9.27
N LYS A 126 6.18 3.45 -9.59
CA LYS A 126 6.58 4.23 -10.78
C LYS A 126 6.77 3.38 -12.05
N SER A 127 6.62 2.06 -11.97
CA SER A 127 6.85 1.15 -13.09
C SER A 127 5.55 0.89 -13.89
N GLN A 128 5.70 0.53 -15.17
CA GLN A 128 4.57 0.05 -15.97
C GLN A 128 3.94 -1.21 -15.34
N TYR A 129 4.75 -2.12 -14.79
CA TYR A 129 4.25 -3.31 -14.12
C TYR A 129 3.40 -2.98 -12.88
N GLY A 130 3.75 -1.93 -12.14
CA GLY A 130 2.93 -1.43 -11.02
C GLY A 130 1.56 -0.92 -11.48
N ALA A 131 1.51 -0.19 -12.60
CA ALA A 131 0.24 0.21 -13.20
C ALA A 131 -0.59 -1.00 -13.66
N GLU A 132 0.03 -1.97 -14.34
CA GLU A 132 -0.63 -3.21 -14.79
C GLU A 132 -1.13 -4.07 -13.62
N SER A 133 -0.35 -4.21 -12.55
CA SER A 133 -0.74 -4.98 -11.36
C SER A 133 -1.92 -4.33 -10.65
N SER A 134 -1.95 -2.99 -10.54
CA SER A 134 -3.09 -2.27 -9.97
C SER A 134 -4.36 -2.38 -10.82
N ALA A 135 -4.24 -2.35 -12.15
CA ALA A 135 -5.38 -2.58 -13.03
C ALA A 135 -5.92 -4.01 -12.90
N TRP A 136 -5.03 -5.00 -12.79
CA TRP A 136 -5.42 -6.40 -12.55
C TRP A 136 -6.15 -6.56 -11.21
N LEU A 137 -5.61 -5.97 -10.13
CA LEU A 137 -6.20 -6.05 -8.80
C LEU A 137 -7.57 -5.35 -8.75
N LEU A 138 -7.68 -4.17 -9.38
CA LEU A 138 -8.95 -3.45 -9.53
C LEU A 138 -10.02 -4.35 -10.17
N GLN A 139 -9.65 -5.11 -11.20
CA GLN A 139 -10.56 -6.06 -11.84
C GLN A 139 -10.98 -7.18 -10.87
N GLN A 140 -10.06 -7.72 -10.05
CA GLN A 140 -10.41 -8.77 -9.08
C GLN A 140 -11.40 -8.27 -8.02
N VAL A 141 -11.19 -7.04 -7.54
CA VAL A 141 -12.09 -6.38 -6.58
C VAL A 141 -13.45 -6.10 -7.23
N ASN A 142 -13.47 -5.56 -8.44
CA ASN A 142 -14.70 -5.30 -9.18
C ASN A 142 -15.51 -6.59 -9.44
N ASP A 143 -14.85 -7.66 -9.89
CA ASP A 143 -15.47 -8.96 -10.10
C ASP A 143 -16.04 -9.55 -8.80
N THR A 144 -15.35 -9.33 -7.68
CA THR A 144 -15.78 -9.80 -6.37
C THR A 144 -17.09 -9.13 -5.94
N LEU A 145 -17.21 -7.81 -6.11
CA LEU A 145 -18.45 -7.08 -5.85
C LEU A 145 -19.56 -7.44 -6.85
N ALA A 146 -19.23 -7.56 -8.14
CA ALA A 146 -20.18 -7.94 -9.18
C ALA A 146 -20.81 -9.32 -8.92
N LYS A 147 -19.99 -10.33 -8.61
CA LYS A 147 -20.45 -11.70 -8.30
C LYS A 147 -21.32 -11.77 -7.05
N ALA A 148 -21.19 -10.81 -6.14
CA ALA A 148 -22.03 -10.70 -4.95
C ALA A 148 -23.34 -9.94 -5.21
N GLY A 149 -23.54 -9.33 -6.39
CA GLY A 149 -24.66 -8.43 -6.65
C GLY A 149 -24.58 -7.14 -5.83
N ALA A 150 -23.41 -6.79 -5.29
CA ALA A 150 -23.28 -5.68 -4.35
C ALA A 150 -23.51 -4.31 -5.02
N PHE A 151 -23.24 -4.20 -6.32
CA PHE A 151 -23.49 -2.97 -7.09
C PHE A 151 -24.98 -2.60 -7.15
N ASP A 152 -25.88 -3.59 -7.15
CA ASP A 152 -27.34 -3.35 -7.12
C ASP A 152 -27.81 -2.71 -5.81
N HIS A 153 -26.94 -2.73 -4.80
CA HIS A 153 -27.18 -2.19 -3.46
C HIS A 153 -26.27 -0.99 -3.12
N GLY A 154 -25.66 -0.38 -4.13
CA GLY A 154 -24.90 0.86 -3.98
C GLY A 154 -23.44 0.68 -3.57
N ALA A 155 -22.93 -0.56 -3.52
CA ALA A 155 -21.49 -0.76 -3.41
C ALA A 155 -20.75 -0.17 -4.63
N SER A 156 -19.47 0.16 -4.48
CA SER A 156 -18.66 0.71 -5.58
C SER A 156 -17.20 0.31 -5.45
N VAL A 157 -16.48 0.32 -6.57
CA VAL A 157 -15.02 0.21 -6.61
C VAL A 157 -14.47 1.41 -7.37
N LYS A 158 -13.50 2.12 -6.78
CA LYS A 158 -12.85 3.29 -7.36
C LYS A 158 -11.35 3.08 -7.43
N ALA A 159 -10.77 3.42 -8.59
CA ALA A 159 -9.34 3.66 -8.70
C ALA A 159 -9.08 5.12 -8.26
N PHE A 160 -8.35 5.30 -7.16
CA PHE A 160 -7.86 6.60 -6.72
C PHE A 160 -6.56 6.90 -7.46
N SER A 161 -6.61 7.89 -8.36
CA SER A 161 -5.50 8.22 -9.25
C SER A 161 -4.39 8.99 -8.54
N HIS A 162 -3.16 8.68 -8.90
CA HIS A 162 -1.94 9.31 -8.40
C HIS A 162 -1.00 9.70 -9.56
N PRO A 163 -0.05 10.63 -9.38
CA PRO A 163 0.81 11.12 -10.47
C PRO A 163 1.83 10.08 -10.99
N TRP A 164 2.00 8.94 -10.32
CA TRP A 164 2.98 7.89 -10.68
C TRP A 164 2.41 6.72 -11.51
N GLY A 165 1.12 6.76 -11.86
CA GLY A 165 0.49 5.78 -12.76
C GLY A 165 -0.16 4.58 -12.06
N GLN A 166 0.44 4.03 -11.00
CA GLN A 166 -0.24 3.05 -10.15
C GLN A 166 -1.34 3.73 -9.30
N SER A 167 -2.58 3.25 -9.40
CA SER A 167 -3.72 3.82 -8.64
C SER A 167 -3.98 3.01 -7.38
N SER A 168 -4.28 3.66 -6.25
CA SER A 168 -4.87 2.94 -5.10
C SER A 168 -6.29 2.48 -5.45
N ILE A 169 -6.80 1.46 -4.77
CA ILE A 169 -8.16 0.92 -5.00
C ILE A 169 -8.97 1.07 -3.73
N ILE A 170 -10.20 1.56 -3.85
CA ILE A 170 -11.15 1.69 -2.74
C ILE A 170 -12.43 0.97 -3.14
N ALA A 171 -12.77 -0.11 -2.45
CA ALA A 171 -14.08 -0.75 -2.51
C ALA A 171 -14.93 -0.30 -1.34
N THR A 172 -16.10 0.28 -1.61
CA THR A 172 -17.03 0.78 -0.59
C THR A 172 -18.30 -0.05 -0.57
N ILE A 173 -18.69 -0.54 0.60
CA ILE A 173 -19.98 -1.18 0.89
C ILE A 173 -20.76 -0.25 1.83
N PRO A 174 -21.80 0.47 1.35
CA PRO A 174 -22.54 1.42 2.14
C PRO A 174 -23.21 0.78 3.36
N GLY A 175 -23.10 1.45 4.51
CA GLY A 175 -23.95 1.20 5.67
C GLY A 175 -25.09 2.21 5.76
N LYS A 176 -25.73 2.27 6.93
CA LYS A 176 -26.79 3.25 7.23
C LYS A 176 -26.27 4.65 7.53
N SER A 177 -24.99 4.79 7.85
CA SER A 177 -24.35 6.06 8.19
C SER A 177 -23.07 6.27 7.39
N ASN A 178 -22.52 7.50 7.47
CA ASN A 178 -21.22 7.85 6.92
C ASN A 178 -20.04 7.43 7.80
N GLN A 179 -20.30 6.82 8.97
CA GLN A 179 -19.26 6.23 9.82
C GLN A 179 -18.60 5.09 9.05
N THR A 180 -17.29 5.17 8.86
CA THR A 180 -16.54 4.29 7.95
C THR A 180 -15.54 3.42 8.72
N ILE A 181 -15.57 2.11 8.44
CA ILE A 181 -14.56 1.13 8.85
C ILE A 181 -13.69 0.85 7.64
N VAL A 182 -12.39 1.08 7.75
CA VAL A 182 -11.41 0.86 6.68
C VAL A 182 -10.58 -0.38 6.99
N ILE A 183 -10.48 -1.27 6.02
CA ILE A 183 -9.54 -2.39 6.01
C ILE A 183 -8.53 -2.12 4.89
N GLY A 184 -7.23 -2.13 5.19
CA GLY A 184 -6.17 -1.75 4.27
C GLY A 184 -5.05 -2.78 4.16
N ALA A 185 -4.40 -2.74 3.00
CA ALA A 185 -3.15 -3.42 2.66
C ALA A 185 -2.47 -2.58 1.55
N HIS A 186 -1.17 -2.73 1.31
CA HIS A 186 -0.56 -2.08 0.15
C HIS A 186 -0.33 -3.10 -0.98
N GLN A 187 -0.30 -2.58 -2.22
CA GLN A 187 -0.26 -3.43 -3.42
C GLN A 187 1.04 -3.31 -4.20
N ASP A 188 1.89 -2.33 -3.89
CA ASP A 188 3.20 -2.20 -4.52
C ASP A 188 4.20 -3.23 -3.97
N SER A 189 5.40 -3.22 -4.54
CA SER A 189 6.57 -3.94 -4.05
C SER A 189 7.81 -3.22 -4.52
N ILE A 190 8.92 -3.37 -3.80
CA ILE A 190 10.19 -2.78 -4.19
C ILE A 190 11.34 -3.78 -4.18
N ASN A 191 12.38 -3.47 -4.95
CA ASN A 191 13.71 -4.03 -4.73
C ASN A 191 14.65 -2.90 -4.27
N LEU A 192 15.15 -2.94 -3.03
CA LEU A 192 15.91 -1.82 -2.45
C LEU A 192 17.27 -1.52 -3.13
N PHE A 193 17.78 -2.45 -3.95
CA PHE A 193 19.02 -2.23 -4.69
C PHE A 193 18.79 -1.44 -5.97
N LEU A 194 17.81 -1.85 -6.78
CA LEU A 194 17.43 -1.17 -8.02
C LEU A 194 15.91 -1.24 -8.21
N PRO A 195 15.14 -0.33 -7.58
CA PRO A 195 13.67 -0.39 -7.54
C PRO A 195 12.98 -0.50 -8.89
N SER A 196 13.55 0.12 -9.92
CA SER A 196 12.96 0.15 -11.28
C SER A 196 13.49 -0.93 -12.23
N ILE A 197 14.45 -1.75 -11.82
CA ILE A 197 15.15 -2.69 -12.71
C ILE A 197 15.03 -4.13 -12.20
N LEU A 198 15.32 -4.37 -10.93
CA LEU A 198 15.32 -5.71 -10.39
C LEU A 198 13.91 -6.20 -10.11
N ALA A 199 13.73 -7.52 -10.17
CA ALA A 199 12.46 -8.12 -9.82
C ALA A 199 12.16 -7.91 -8.32
N ALA A 200 10.88 -7.76 -8.02
CA ALA A 200 10.35 -7.69 -6.66
C ALA A 200 9.03 -8.45 -6.63
N PRO A 201 9.06 -9.78 -6.48
CA PRO A 201 7.84 -10.57 -6.45
C PRO A 201 6.92 -10.13 -5.31
N GLY A 202 7.46 -9.65 -4.18
CA GLY A 202 6.69 -9.02 -3.10
C GLY A 202 5.60 -9.96 -2.58
N ALA A 203 5.94 -11.22 -2.30
CA ALA A 203 4.95 -12.24 -1.99
C ALA A 203 4.39 -12.06 -0.59
N ASP A 204 5.26 -11.87 0.39
CA ASP A 204 4.89 -11.52 1.75
C ASP A 204 4.54 -10.05 1.85
N ASP A 205 5.38 -9.18 1.28
CA ASP A 205 5.37 -7.72 1.40
C ASP A 205 4.97 -7.04 0.06
N ASP A 206 3.73 -6.58 -0.10
CA ASP A 206 2.53 -6.99 0.67
C ASP A 206 1.53 -7.73 -0.21
N GLY A 207 2.05 -8.65 -1.02
CA GLY A 207 1.21 -9.56 -1.78
C GLY A 207 0.29 -10.36 -0.85
N SER A 208 0.78 -10.74 0.32
CA SER A 208 0.07 -11.58 1.28
C SER A 208 -1.11 -10.83 1.92
N GLY A 209 -0.91 -9.61 2.45
CA GLY A 209 -1.96 -8.76 3.01
C GLY A 209 -2.99 -8.39 1.96
N THR A 210 -2.54 -8.00 0.75
CA THR A 210 -3.40 -7.71 -0.40
C THR A 210 -4.42 -8.81 -0.68
N VAL A 211 -3.97 -10.08 -0.79
CA VAL A 211 -4.89 -11.20 -1.09
C VAL A 211 -5.68 -11.66 0.13
N THR A 212 -5.15 -11.47 1.33
CA THR A 212 -5.83 -11.74 2.60
C THR A 212 -7.08 -10.87 2.74
N ILE A 213 -6.95 -9.55 2.53
CA ILE A 213 -8.10 -8.65 2.64
C ILE A 213 -9.09 -8.82 1.48
N LEU A 214 -8.62 -9.24 0.29
CA LEU A 214 -9.49 -9.58 -0.84
C LEU A 214 -10.36 -10.81 -0.55
N GLU A 215 -9.79 -11.85 0.07
CA GLU A 215 -10.55 -13.04 0.46
C GLU A 215 -11.51 -12.74 1.62
N ALA A 216 -11.12 -11.89 2.57
CA ALA A 216 -12.02 -11.39 3.61
C ALA A 216 -13.20 -10.62 3.02
N LEU A 217 -12.96 -9.71 2.07
CA LEU A 217 -14.02 -8.99 1.33
C LEU A 217 -14.98 -9.96 0.64
N ARG A 218 -14.45 -10.96 -0.08
CA ARG A 218 -15.27 -11.96 -0.80
C ARG A 218 -16.24 -12.68 0.12
N VAL A 219 -15.81 -13.03 1.34
CA VAL A 219 -16.65 -13.71 2.33
C VAL A 219 -17.57 -12.72 3.06
N LEU A 220 -17.12 -11.50 3.35
CA LEU A 220 -17.96 -10.47 3.96
C LEU A 220 -19.21 -10.20 3.10
N LEU A 221 -19.02 -10.14 1.78
CA LEU A 221 -20.09 -9.98 0.78
C LEU A 221 -21.04 -11.19 0.67
N LYS A 222 -20.86 -12.26 1.46
CA LYS A 222 -21.87 -13.32 1.62
C LYS A 222 -22.94 -12.99 2.66
N SER A 223 -22.70 -11.98 3.50
CA SER A 223 -23.72 -11.48 4.42
C SER A 223 -24.71 -10.59 3.69
N GLU A 224 -25.99 -10.99 3.66
CA GLU A 224 -27.04 -10.16 3.08
C GLU A 224 -27.22 -8.83 3.79
N ASP A 225 -26.97 -8.77 5.10
CA ASP A 225 -27.13 -7.54 5.87
C ASP A 225 -26.02 -6.53 5.56
N ILE A 226 -24.82 -7.01 5.24
CA ILE A 226 -23.73 -6.17 4.74
C ILE A 226 -24.06 -5.71 3.31
N VAL A 227 -24.34 -6.64 2.40
CA VAL A 227 -24.56 -6.34 0.98
C VAL A 227 -25.73 -5.39 0.77
N LYS A 228 -26.84 -5.57 1.51
CA LYS A 228 -28.05 -4.73 1.38
C LYS A 228 -27.97 -3.44 2.19
N GLY A 229 -26.79 -3.07 2.70
CA GLY A 229 -26.55 -1.83 3.44
C GLY A 229 -27.36 -1.69 4.73
N LYS A 230 -27.65 -2.81 5.40
CA LYS A 230 -28.40 -2.80 6.67
C LYS A 230 -27.51 -2.59 7.89
N ALA A 231 -26.20 -2.81 7.75
CA ALA A 231 -25.22 -2.54 8.79
C ALA A 231 -25.21 -1.04 9.16
N PRO A 232 -25.06 -0.67 10.44
CA PRO A 232 -24.88 0.71 10.88
C PRO A 232 -23.80 1.49 10.13
N ASN A 233 -22.65 0.86 9.89
CA ASN A 233 -21.45 1.54 9.39
C ASN A 233 -21.11 1.10 7.97
N THR A 234 -20.57 2.04 7.21
CA THR A 234 -19.98 1.79 5.90
C THR A 234 -18.66 1.03 6.08
N VAL A 235 -18.40 0.04 5.22
CA VAL A 235 -17.13 -0.70 5.22
C VAL A 235 -16.40 -0.41 3.93
N GLU A 236 -15.12 -0.10 4.04
CA GLU A 236 -14.24 0.10 2.90
C GLU A 236 -13.03 -0.86 2.95
N PHE A 237 -12.65 -1.37 1.79
CA PHE A 237 -11.41 -2.13 1.60
C PHE A 237 -10.49 -1.33 0.67
N HIS A 238 -9.28 -1.05 1.14
CA HIS A 238 -8.30 -0.21 0.49
C HIS A 238 -7.08 -1.03 0.09
N TRP A 239 -6.57 -0.80 -1.12
CA TRP A 239 -5.26 -1.28 -1.56
C TRP A 239 -4.42 -0.08 -1.96
N TYR A 240 -3.43 0.26 -1.14
CA TYR A 240 -2.64 1.48 -1.28
C TYR A 240 -1.52 1.29 -2.30
N SER A 241 -1.36 2.22 -3.23
CA SER A 241 -0.14 2.30 -4.05
C SER A 241 0.96 3.05 -3.30
N ALA A 242 2.22 2.76 -3.62
CA ALA A 242 3.36 3.57 -3.20
C ALA A 242 3.57 3.67 -1.68
N GLU A 243 3.29 2.60 -0.93
CA GLU A 243 3.73 2.46 0.47
C GLU A 243 5.25 2.60 0.53
N GLU A 244 5.93 1.89 -0.37
CA GLU A 244 7.39 1.74 -0.41
C GLU A 244 8.10 3.05 -0.75
N GLY A 245 7.35 3.98 -1.35
CA GLY A 245 7.77 5.34 -1.67
C GLY A 245 7.80 6.29 -0.45
N GLY A 246 7.33 5.84 0.71
CA GLY A 246 7.15 6.65 1.92
C GLY A 246 5.68 6.95 2.19
N LEU A 247 4.81 5.94 2.11
CA LEU A 247 3.38 5.98 2.45
C LEU A 247 2.57 6.93 1.56
N LEU A 248 2.95 7.11 0.30
CA LEU A 248 2.42 8.18 -0.57
C LEU A 248 0.92 8.00 -0.87
N GLY A 249 0.49 6.79 -1.21
CA GLY A 249 -0.90 6.56 -1.61
C GLY A 249 -1.89 6.64 -0.44
N SER A 250 -1.54 6.10 0.73
CA SER A 250 -2.39 6.21 1.91
C SER A 250 -2.45 7.65 2.44
N GLN A 251 -1.34 8.39 2.43
CA GLN A 251 -1.35 9.81 2.79
C GLN A 251 -2.28 10.63 1.89
N ALA A 252 -2.23 10.44 0.57
CA ALA A 252 -3.11 11.15 -0.36
C ALA A 252 -4.61 10.85 -0.10
N ILE A 253 -4.95 9.59 0.18
CA ILE A 253 -6.33 9.19 0.51
C ILE A 253 -6.78 9.83 1.82
N PHE A 254 -6.00 9.68 2.89
CA PHE A 254 -6.39 10.22 4.20
C PHE A 254 -6.39 11.75 4.24
N GLN A 255 -5.55 12.41 3.43
CA GLN A 255 -5.64 13.86 3.20
C GLN A 255 -6.96 14.24 2.52
N SER A 256 -7.39 13.49 1.50
CA SER A 256 -8.70 13.69 0.86
C SER A 256 -9.84 13.50 1.85
N TYR A 257 -9.75 12.46 2.70
CA TYR A 257 -10.77 12.14 3.69
C TYR A 257 -10.88 13.24 4.76
N GLU A 258 -9.74 13.75 5.23
CA GLU A 258 -9.69 14.90 6.11
C GLU A 258 -10.34 16.13 5.47
N ASN A 259 -9.96 16.46 4.22
CA ASN A 259 -10.51 17.60 3.47
C ASN A 259 -12.03 17.51 3.24
N GLU A 260 -12.54 16.29 3.07
CA GLU A 260 -13.96 16.00 2.89
C GLU A 260 -14.73 15.88 4.22
N GLY A 261 -14.04 15.92 5.36
CA GLY A 261 -14.64 15.73 6.68
C GLY A 261 -15.22 14.32 6.88
N ARG A 262 -14.58 13.29 6.31
CA ARG A 262 -14.99 11.89 6.45
C ARG A 262 -14.88 11.44 7.91
N ASP A 263 -15.87 10.67 8.37
CA ASP A 263 -15.91 10.10 9.72
C ASP A 263 -15.41 8.65 9.72
N VAL A 264 -14.08 8.48 9.72
CA VAL A 264 -13.45 7.15 9.83
C VAL A 264 -13.37 6.75 11.30
N LYS A 265 -14.04 5.64 11.65
CA LYS A 265 -14.09 5.12 13.03
C LYS A 265 -12.97 4.14 13.34
N ALA A 266 -12.49 3.42 12.33
CA ALA A 266 -11.42 2.46 12.49
C ALA A 266 -10.71 2.25 11.15
N MET A 267 -9.40 2.04 11.21
CA MET A 267 -8.59 1.58 10.11
C MET A 267 -7.73 0.40 10.59
N LEU A 268 -7.86 -0.76 9.95
CA LEU A 268 -6.95 -1.89 10.16
C LEU A 268 -6.00 -2.00 8.97
N GLN A 269 -4.69 -2.00 9.22
CA GLN A 269 -3.68 -2.42 8.24
C GLN A 269 -3.39 -3.91 8.39
N GLN A 270 -3.33 -4.61 7.26
CA GLN A 270 -2.77 -5.94 7.09
C GLN A 270 -1.57 -5.79 6.15
N ASP A 271 -0.37 -6.00 6.67
CA ASP A 271 0.87 -5.87 5.93
C ASP A 271 1.83 -6.95 6.43
N MET A 272 2.24 -7.84 5.52
CA MET A 272 2.90 -9.11 5.79
C MET A 272 2.05 -10.04 6.67
N THR A 273 1.50 -11.09 6.07
CA THR A 273 0.53 -12.01 6.70
C THR A 273 0.91 -13.47 6.51
N GLY A 274 2.09 -13.75 5.93
CA GLY A 274 2.41 -15.06 5.37
C GLY A 274 3.59 -15.78 6.00
N TYR A 275 4.59 -15.08 6.53
CA TYR A 275 5.84 -15.71 6.94
C TYR A 275 5.90 -16.05 8.44
N VAL A 276 6.20 -17.32 8.72
CA VAL A 276 6.26 -17.86 10.10
C VAL A 276 7.58 -18.57 10.40
N GLN A 277 8.45 -18.78 9.41
CA GLN A 277 9.57 -19.70 9.53
C GLN A 277 10.57 -19.27 10.61
N LYS A 278 10.90 -17.98 10.72
CA LYS A 278 11.81 -17.49 11.77
C LYS A 278 11.24 -17.63 13.17
N THR A 279 9.93 -17.45 13.35
CA THR A 279 9.24 -17.68 14.63
C THR A 279 9.36 -19.15 15.03
N ILE A 280 9.11 -20.06 14.07
CA ILE A 280 9.24 -21.52 14.28
C ILE A 280 10.69 -21.92 14.58
N ASP A 281 11.66 -21.40 13.83
CA ASP A 281 13.09 -21.67 14.01
C ASP A 281 13.61 -21.17 15.36
N ALA A 282 13.01 -20.10 15.89
CA ALA A 282 13.30 -19.57 17.22
C ALA A 282 12.66 -20.40 18.36
N GLY A 283 11.84 -21.40 18.04
CA GLY A 283 11.13 -22.23 19.02
C GLY A 283 9.95 -21.52 19.69
N GLU A 284 9.49 -20.40 19.11
CA GLU A 284 8.37 -19.62 19.62
C GLU A 284 7.04 -20.13 19.03
N PRO A 285 5.91 -19.99 19.75
CA PRO A 285 4.62 -20.39 19.22
C PRO A 285 4.21 -19.49 18.06
N GLU A 286 3.60 -20.11 17.04
CA GLU A 286 2.92 -19.37 15.98
C GLU A 286 1.87 -18.42 16.58
N SER A 287 1.92 -17.15 16.20
CA SER A 287 1.05 -16.10 16.69
C SER A 287 0.98 -14.97 15.68
N VAL A 288 -0.10 -14.19 15.68
CA VAL A 288 -0.17 -12.93 14.93
C VAL A 288 0.45 -11.80 15.73
N GLY A 289 1.21 -10.90 15.10
CA GLY A 289 1.81 -9.74 15.74
C GLY A 289 0.84 -8.56 15.80
N VAL A 290 0.51 -8.09 17.00
CA VAL A 290 -0.29 -6.87 17.21
C VAL A 290 0.64 -5.71 17.56
N ILE A 291 0.67 -4.69 16.70
CA ILE A 291 1.49 -3.49 16.88
C ILE A 291 0.89 -2.58 17.96
N THR A 292 1.76 -1.97 18.75
CA THR A 292 1.37 -1.19 19.95
C THR A 292 1.88 0.25 19.95
N ASP A 293 2.72 0.62 18.99
CA ASP A 293 3.21 1.98 18.77
C ASP A 293 2.55 2.60 17.53
N PHE A 294 2.29 3.92 17.58
CA PHE A 294 1.64 4.67 16.49
C PHE A 294 0.27 4.13 16.04
N VAL A 295 -0.51 3.59 16.98
CA VAL A 295 -1.85 3.03 16.79
C VAL A 295 -2.82 3.53 17.87
N ASP A 296 -4.13 3.41 17.61
CA ASP A 296 -5.17 3.68 18.59
C ASP A 296 -5.27 2.54 19.62
N PRO A 297 -5.15 2.83 20.94
CA PRO A 297 -5.16 1.79 21.96
C PRO A 297 -6.52 1.11 22.09
N GLY A 298 -7.64 1.82 21.90
CA GLY A 298 -8.98 1.24 22.03
C GLY A 298 -9.28 0.24 20.92
N LEU A 299 -8.93 0.58 19.68
CA LEU A 299 -9.03 -0.32 18.53
C LEU A 299 -8.10 -1.53 18.69
N THR A 300 -6.87 -1.29 19.17
CA THR A 300 -5.88 -2.35 19.44
C THR A 300 -6.39 -3.34 20.50
N GLU A 301 -7.01 -2.85 21.58
CA GLU A 301 -7.66 -3.72 22.57
C GLU A 301 -8.77 -4.58 21.95
N PHE A 302 -9.63 -3.98 21.13
CA PHE A 302 -10.70 -4.73 20.49
C PHE A 302 -10.19 -5.77 19.48
N ILE A 303 -9.12 -5.47 18.75
CA ILE A 303 -8.47 -6.43 17.85
C ILE A 303 -7.98 -7.67 18.61
N LYS A 304 -7.45 -7.52 19.82
CA LYS A 304 -7.02 -8.66 20.65
C LYS A 304 -8.20 -9.55 21.05
N GLU A 305 -9.36 -8.97 21.35
CA GLU A 305 -10.61 -9.72 21.59
C GLU A 305 -11.02 -10.48 20.33
N VAL A 306 -11.00 -9.82 19.16
CA VAL A 306 -11.31 -10.44 17.87
C VAL A 306 -10.38 -11.62 17.57
N ILE A 307 -9.08 -11.47 17.78
CA ILE A 307 -8.11 -12.56 17.58
C ILE A 307 -8.41 -13.72 18.52
N THR A 308 -8.64 -13.43 19.81
CA THR A 308 -8.91 -14.45 20.84
C THR A 308 -10.17 -15.27 20.52
N ASP A 309 -11.21 -14.63 20.00
CA ASP A 309 -12.49 -15.28 19.75
C ASP A 309 -12.58 -15.99 18.38
N TYR A 310 -11.82 -15.53 17.38
CA TYR A 310 -12.01 -15.96 15.99
C TYR A 310 -10.79 -16.64 15.35
N CYS A 311 -9.58 -16.44 15.86
CA CYS A 311 -8.38 -17.10 15.35
C CYS A 311 -8.09 -18.41 16.09
N ASN A 312 -7.34 -19.31 15.45
CA ASN A 312 -6.91 -20.56 16.06
C ASN A 312 -5.55 -20.45 16.76
N ILE A 313 -4.86 -19.32 16.57
CA ILE A 313 -3.54 -19.02 17.13
C ILE A 313 -3.64 -17.74 17.97
N PRO A 314 -2.79 -17.58 19.01
CA PRO A 314 -2.80 -16.39 19.84
C PRO A 314 -2.22 -15.18 19.10
N TYR A 315 -2.23 -14.03 19.77
CA TYR A 315 -1.43 -12.88 19.37
C TYR A 315 -0.18 -12.73 20.24
N VAL A 316 0.80 -11.99 19.72
CA VAL A 316 1.93 -11.44 20.46
C VAL A 316 1.94 -9.92 20.30
N LEU A 317 2.28 -9.19 21.36
CA LEU A 317 2.44 -7.74 21.28
C LEU A 317 3.83 -7.41 20.77
N THR A 318 3.91 -6.54 19.77
CA THR A 318 5.20 -6.11 19.21
C THR A 318 5.16 -4.63 18.81
N LYS A 319 6.26 -4.14 18.25
CA LYS A 319 6.45 -2.75 17.82
C LYS A 319 7.19 -2.75 16.50
N CYS A 320 6.86 -1.80 15.64
CA CYS A 320 7.54 -1.66 14.36
C CYS A 320 8.19 -0.30 14.14
N GLY A 321 7.92 0.69 15.00
CA GLY A 321 8.52 2.01 14.92
C GLY A 321 7.75 2.98 14.03
N TYR A 322 8.38 4.12 13.77
CA TYR A 322 7.75 5.24 13.07
C TYR A 322 7.60 4.99 11.57
N ALA A 323 6.51 5.50 10.98
CA ALA A 323 6.20 5.39 9.54
C ALA A 323 6.33 3.96 9.01
N CYS A 324 5.83 3.01 9.79
CA CYS A 324 6.07 1.59 9.59
C CYS A 324 5.24 0.98 8.45
N SER A 325 4.00 1.44 8.26
CA SER A 325 3.09 1.05 7.16
C SER A 325 1.90 2.03 7.11
N ASP A 326 0.92 1.81 6.24
CA ASP A 326 -0.16 2.77 5.92
C ASP A 326 -1.09 3.14 7.09
N HIS A 327 -1.16 2.32 8.14
CA HIS A 327 -1.87 2.69 9.38
C HIS A 327 -1.37 4.03 9.94
N ALA A 328 -0.09 4.34 9.74
CA ALA A 328 0.52 5.56 10.22
C ALA A 328 -0.05 6.80 9.51
N SER A 329 -0.43 6.71 8.23
CA SER A 329 -1.10 7.79 7.49
C SER A 329 -2.48 8.11 8.07
N ALA A 330 -3.26 7.09 8.42
CA ALA A 330 -4.56 7.26 9.09
C ALA A 330 -4.39 7.89 10.48
N SER A 331 -3.44 7.40 11.28
CA SER A 331 -3.10 7.96 12.59
C SER A 331 -2.61 9.41 12.50
N LYS A 332 -1.79 9.74 11.49
CA LYS A 332 -1.32 11.10 11.23
C LYS A 332 -2.47 12.04 10.85
N ALA A 333 -3.44 11.55 10.08
CA ALA A 333 -4.70 12.27 9.82
C ALA A 333 -5.62 12.36 11.05
N GLY A 334 -5.28 11.70 12.16
CA GLY A 334 -6.02 11.70 13.42
C GLY A 334 -7.13 10.64 13.54
N TYR A 335 -7.26 9.74 12.56
CA TYR A 335 -8.22 8.65 12.59
C TYR A 335 -7.71 7.47 13.42
N PRO A 336 -8.56 6.76 14.18
CA PRO A 336 -8.15 5.56 14.89
C PRO A 336 -7.67 4.49 13.91
N SER A 337 -6.41 4.08 14.02
CA SER A 337 -5.84 3.02 13.20
C SER A 337 -5.09 1.98 14.03
N ALA A 338 -4.98 0.78 13.50
CA ALA A 338 -4.26 -0.33 14.10
C ALA A 338 -3.57 -1.15 13.02
N PHE A 339 -2.55 -1.92 13.42
CA PHE A 339 -1.77 -2.74 12.51
C PHE A 339 -1.54 -4.13 13.12
N VAL A 340 -1.84 -5.16 12.32
CA VAL A 340 -1.52 -6.55 12.62
C VAL A 340 -0.61 -7.10 11.53
N ILE A 341 0.52 -7.63 11.95
CA ILE A 341 1.59 -8.23 11.14
C ILE A 341 1.69 -9.73 11.44
N GLU A 342 2.36 -10.51 10.60
CA GLU A 342 2.51 -11.96 10.70
C GLU A 342 3.02 -12.50 12.05
N SER A 343 3.90 -11.78 12.75
CA SER A 343 4.49 -12.29 14.00
C SER A 343 5.17 -11.18 14.81
N ASP A 344 5.89 -11.53 15.87
CA ASP A 344 6.76 -10.56 16.56
C ASP A 344 7.77 -9.97 15.56
N PHE A 345 7.86 -8.63 15.47
CA PHE A 345 8.59 -7.90 14.44
C PHE A 345 10.06 -8.30 14.28
N LYS A 346 10.71 -8.81 15.34
CA LYS A 346 12.10 -9.33 15.24
C LYS A 346 12.20 -10.59 14.35
N TYR A 347 11.09 -11.31 14.17
CA TYR A 347 11.01 -12.53 13.39
C TYR A 347 10.45 -12.33 11.98
N SER A 348 10.12 -11.11 11.57
CA SER A 348 9.66 -10.82 10.20
C SER A 348 10.62 -11.34 9.13
N ASP A 349 10.10 -11.61 7.93
CA ASP A 349 10.92 -12.12 6.82
C ASP A 349 12.08 -11.17 6.49
N ASN A 350 13.29 -11.71 6.39
CA ASN A 350 14.48 -10.97 6.00
C ASN A 350 14.69 -10.91 4.48
N LYS A 351 13.80 -11.55 3.71
CA LYS A 351 13.81 -11.55 2.25
C LYS A 351 12.95 -10.45 1.64
N ILE A 352 12.16 -9.73 2.44
CA ILE A 352 11.36 -8.59 1.98
C ILE A 352 12.22 -7.58 1.21
N HIS A 353 11.59 -6.88 0.28
CA HIS A 353 12.23 -5.96 -0.65
C HIS A 353 13.39 -6.54 -1.51
N THR A 354 13.40 -7.85 -1.74
CA THR A 354 14.38 -8.54 -2.60
C THR A 354 13.70 -9.43 -3.64
N THR A 355 14.50 -10.08 -4.50
CA THR A 355 13.99 -11.11 -5.43
C THR A 355 13.58 -12.40 -4.73
N GLU A 356 13.95 -12.58 -3.45
CA GLU A 356 13.71 -13.80 -2.68
C GLU A 356 12.45 -13.73 -1.81
N ASP A 357 11.74 -12.60 -1.80
CA ASP A 357 10.39 -12.54 -1.24
C ASP A 357 9.43 -13.32 -2.15
N LYS A 358 9.27 -14.62 -1.89
CA LYS A 358 8.61 -15.60 -2.74
C LYS A 358 7.51 -16.36 -2.00
N ILE A 359 6.47 -16.68 -2.76
CA ILE A 359 5.28 -17.42 -2.30
C ILE A 359 5.59 -18.77 -1.65
N GLU A 360 6.71 -19.42 -2.00
CA GLU A 360 7.09 -20.72 -1.45
C GLU A 360 7.48 -20.68 0.04
N TYR A 361 7.79 -19.49 0.57
CA TYR A 361 8.13 -19.29 1.97
C TYR A 361 6.92 -19.00 2.85
N LEU A 362 5.71 -18.85 2.27
CA LEU A 362 4.53 -18.42 3.00
C LEU A 362 3.66 -19.59 3.47
N SER A 363 3.13 -19.44 4.68
CA SER A 363 2.12 -20.31 5.26
C SER A 363 0.72 -19.77 4.96
N PHE A 364 0.02 -20.41 4.02
CA PHE A 364 -1.38 -20.08 3.75
C PHE A 364 -2.34 -20.45 4.90
N ASP A 365 -1.91 -21.33 5.83
CA ASP A 365 -2.64 -21.59 7.06
C ASP A 365 -2.53 -20.41 8.04
N HIS A 366 -1.40 -19.72 8.02
CA HIS A 366 -1.17 -18.50 8.79
C HIS A 366 -1.95 -17.31 8.20
N MET A 367 -1.85 -17.09 6.88
CA MET A 367 -2.66 -16.08 6.16
C MET A 367 -4.16 -16.28 6.40
N LEU A 368 -4.62 -17.53 6.54
CA LEU A 368 -6.02 -17.82 6.86
C LEU A 368 -6.43 -17.28 8.25
N GLN A 369 -5.52 -17.21 9.23
CA GLN A 369 -5.80 -16.58 10.52
C GLN A 369 -5.94 -15.06 10.37
N HIS A 370 -5.09 -14.42 9.58
CA HIS A 370 -5.24 -12.99 9.25
C HIS A 370 -6.54 -12.70 8.52
N ALA A 371 -6.96 -13.57 7.60
CA ALA A 371 -8.24 -13.45 6.90
C ALA A 371 -9.44 -13.59 7.84
N LYS A 372 -9.36 -14.49 8.84
CA LYS A 372 -10.39 -14.64 9.89
C LYS A 372 -10.50 -13.37 10.75
N LEU A 373 -9.37 -12.90 11.27
CA LEU A 373 -9.26 -11.63 12.01
C LEU A 373 -9.89 -10.49 11.21
N THR A 374 -9.48 -10.33 9.96
CA THR A 374 -9.91 -9.23 9.09
C THR A 374 -11.41 -9.28 8.84
N LEU A 375 -11.93 -10.45 8.46
CA LEU A 375 -13.35 -10.66 8.23
C LEU A 375 -14.18 -10.38 9.51
N ALA A 376 -13.72 -10.90 10.64
CA ALA A 376 -14.42 -10.76 11.91
C ALA A 376 -14.42 -9.31 12.40
N LEU A 377 -13.28 -8.61 12.37
CA LEU A 377 -13.20 -7.20 12.74
C LEU A 377 -14.11 -6.34 11.86
N ALA A 378 -14.04 -6.54 10.53
CA ALA A 378 -14.88 -5.81 9.59
C ALA A 378 -16.37 -6.02 9.90
N TYR A 379 -16.81 -7.26 10.16
CA TYR A 379 -18.20 -7.56 10.47
C TYR A 379 -18.65 -6.99 11.83
N GLU A 380 -17.86 -7.20 12.89
CA GLU A 380 -18.15 -6.69 14.23
C GLU A 380 -18.31 -5.17 14.21
N LEU A 381 -17.34 -4.46 13.61
CA LEU A 381 -17.37 -3.01 13.55
C LEU A 381 -18.40 -2.48 12.55
N ALA A 382 -18.73 -3.21 11.47
CA ALA A 382 -19.85 -2.83 10.59
C ALA A 382 -21.18 -2.81 11.37
N GLN A 383 -21.38 -3.78 12.26
CA GLN A 383 -22.59 -3.97 13.05
C GLN A 383 -22.63 -3.16 14.36
N HIS A 384 -21.49 -2.65 14.81
CA HIS A 384 -21.40 -1.83 16.00
C HIS A 384 -22.10 -0.47 15.82
N LYS A 385 -22.70 0.05 16.88
CA LYS A 385 -23.28 1.40 16.88
C LYS A 385 -22.34 2.33 17.63
N PHE A 386 -21.58 3.12 16.90
CA PHE A 386 -20.77 4.17 17.51
C PHE A 386 -21.64 5.35 17.92
N ASP A 387 -21.22 6.02 18.99
CA ASP A 387 -21.90 7.20 19.56
C ASP A 387 -21.78 8.47 18.71
#